data_AF-A0A446CRJ3-F1
#
_entry.id   AF-A0A446CRJ3-F1
#
_cell.length_a   1.000
_cell.length_b   1.000
_cell.length_c   1.000
_cell.angle_alpha   90.00
_cell.angle_beta   90.00
_cell.angle_gamma   90.00
#
_symmetry.space_group_name_H-M   'P 1'
#
loop_
_entity.id
_entity.type
_entity.pdbx_description
1 polymer ?
#
loop_
_entity_poly.entity_id
_entity_poly.type
_entity_poly.pdbx_seq_one_letter_code
_entity_poly.pdbx_strand_id
1 'polypeptide(L)'
;MNETIPLLPLPADACDAHLHLYNPALIAAPAAPNPLAGCDAGRYRAMREPMGLRRAVVVTPAPHGDDNRVTLDAIQALGASHTRGVAVVYPEVADAELQRLHAGGIRGIRYTIAIPKTAVTRIATLPALAPRLDALGWHAQLHMTPAQIVENRDLLMALPCPLVFDHMARLANTDADDPAWNIVESLLRSGKTWVKLSGHYLARDAATARATAGRLAALAPDRLVWGSDWPHPTEMPSPPDTRDTVAALHDWLPNAALRQRVLVENPARLYGFA
;
A
#
# COMPACT_ATOMS: atom_id res chain seq x y z
N MET A 1 -13.29 1.40 30.98
CA MET A 1 -13.81 2.49 30.14
C MET A 1 -12.61 3.09 29.44
N ASN A 2 -12.31 2.64 28.21
CA ASN A 2 -11.21 3.23 27.45
C ASN A 2 -11.73 4.55 26.87
N GLU A 3 -11.38 5.65 27.53
CA GLU A 3 -11.60 6.99 26.97
C GLU A 3 -10.94 7.04 25.60
N THR A 4 -11.76 7.13 24.57
CA THR A 4 -11.29 7.21 23.20
C THR A 4 -10.77 8.61 23.00
N ILE A 5 -9.45 8.79 23.01
CA ILE A 5 -8.83 10.08 22.71
C ILE A 5 -9.37 10.54 21.34
N PRO A 6 -10.00 11.72 21.26
CA PRO A 6 -10.52 12.21 20.00
C PRO A 6 -9.36 12.39 19.01
N LEU A 7 -9.39 11.63 17.91
CA LEU A 7 -8.42 11.77 16.84
C LEU A 7 -8.53 13.18 16.26
N LEU A 8 -7.39 13.83 16.01
CA LEU A 8 -7.37 15.05 15.23
C LEU A 8 -8.02 14.78 13.86
N PRO A 9 -8.92 15.67 13.40
CA PRO A 9 -9.66 15.44 12.17
C PRO A 9 -8.71 15.30 10.98
N LEU A 10 -9.01 14.34 10.11
CA LEU A 10 -8.32 14.20 8.84
C LEU A 10 -8.84 15.26 7.84
N PRO A 11 -7.99 15.71 6.91
CA PRO A 11 -8.42 16.62 5.86
C PRO A 11 -9.53 16.00 4.99
N ALA A 12 -10.33 16.87 4.37
CA ALA A 12 -11.33 16.44 3.40
C ALA A 12 -10.67 15.60 2.29
N ASP A 13 -11.39 14.57 1.84
CA ASP A 13 -10.92 13.60 0.86
C ASP A 13 -9.65 12.83 1.29
N ALA A 14 -9.35 12.71 2.59
CA ALA A 14 -8.24 11.88 3.05
C ALA A 14 -8.33 10.45 2.48
N CYS A 15 -7.20 9.95 2.00
CA CYS A 15 -7.05 8.68 1.33
C CYS A 15 -6.36 7.66 2.23
N ASP A 16 -6.98 6.48 2.35
CA ASP A 16 -6.32 5.26 2.80
C ASP A 16 -5.72 4.55 1.58
N ALA A 17 -4.42 4.74 1.35
CA ALA A 17 -3.74 4.25 0.15
C ALA A 17 -3.24 2.80 0.25
N HIS A 18 -3.57 2.05 1.31
CA HIS A 18 -3.22 0.63 1.40
C HIS A 18 -4.16 -0.10 2.35
N LEU A 19 -5.03 -0.94 1.80
CA LEU A 19 -5.86 -1.87 2.57
C LEU A 19 -6.21 -3.11 1.76
N HIS A 20 -6.74 -4.11 2.46
CA HIS A 20 -7.15 -5.40 1.91
C HIS A 20 -8.60 -5.70 2.28
N LEU A 21 -9.43 -6.01 1.28
CA LEU A 21 -10.77 -6.55 1.52
C LEU A 21 -10.81 -8.03 1.11
N TYR A 22 -11.52 -8.84 1.87
CA TYR A 22 -11.55 -10.28 1.69
C TYR A 22 -12.94 -10.75 1.33
N ASN A 23 -13.03 -11.56 0.27
CA ASN A 23 -14.24 -12.28 -0.09
C ASN A 23 -14.00 -13.80 0.04
N PRO A 24 -14.55 -14.45 1.08
CA PRO A 24 -14.40 -15.89 1.28
C PRO A 24 -14.89 -16.75 0.11
N ALA A 25 -15.90 -16.28 -0.65
CA ALA A 25 -16.44 -17.00 -1.80
C ALA A 25 -15.45 -17.11 -2.97
N LEU A 26 -14.40 -16.27 -2.98
CA LEU A 26 -13.35 -16.26 -4.00
C LEU A 26 -12.06 -16.96 -3.55
N ILE A 27 -12.02 -17.52 -2.32
CA ILE A 27 -10.84 -18.23 -1.82
C ILE A 27 -11.05 -19.73 -2.07
N ALA A 28 -10.19 -20.33 -2.90
CA ALA A 28 -10.21 -21.76 -3.14
C ALA A 28 -9.78 -22.54 -1.88
N ALA A 29 -10.63 -23.44 -1.38
CA ALA A 29 -10.34 -24.40 -0.31
C ALA A 29 -9.54 -23.82 0.89
N PRO A 30 -10.16 -23.00 1.76
CA PRO A 30 -9.45 -22.43 2.91
C PRO A 30 -8.88 -23.54 3.80
N ALA A 31 -7.55 -23.60 3.92
CA ALA A 31 -6.84 -24.64 4.66
C ALA A 31 -7.11 -24.62 6.18
N ALA A 32 -7.67 -23.52 6.70
CA ALA A 32 -8.04 -23.30 8.09
C ALA A 32 -9.11 -22.19 8.18
N PRO A 33 -9.79 -22.00 9.33
CA PRO A 33 -10.60 -20.81 9.56
C PRO A 33 -9.77 -19.56 9.29
N ASN A 34 -10.18 -18.76 8.31
CA ASN A 34 -9.49 -17.53 7.98
C ASN A 34 -10.03 -16.41 8.89
N PRO A 35 -9.25 -15.87 9.83
CA PRO A 35 -9.75 -14.83 10.73
C PRO A 35 -10.00 -13.50 10.02
N LEU A 36 -9.63 -13.40 8.74
CA LEU A 36 -9.92 -12.30 7.82
C LEU A 36 -11.24 -12.52 7.06
N ALA A 37 -11.90 -13.67 7.22
CA ALA A 37 -13.22 -13.90 6.67
C ALA A 37 -14.23 -12.94 7.33
N GLY A 38 -14.79 -12.02 6.54
CA GLY A 38 -15.65 -10.94 7.02
C GLY A 38 -14.98 -9.56 7.12
N CYS A 39 -13.71 -9.45 6.73
CA CYS A 39 -13.07 -8.17 6.46
C CYS A 39 -13.48 -7.65 5.06
N ASP A 40 -14.76 -7.32 4.91
CA ASP A 40 -15.38 -6.89 3.65
C ASP A 40 -15.55 -5.36 3.54
N ALA A 41 -16.17 -4.91 2.44
CA ALA A 41 -16.42 -3.50 2.15
C ALA A 41 -17.37 -2.84 3.17
N GLY A 42 -18.34 -3.58 3.69
CA GLY A 42 -19.29 -3.07 4.69
C GLY A 42 -18.57 -2.80 6.01
N ARG A 43 -17.75 -3.74 6.47
CA ARG A 43 -16.96 -3.61 7.68
C ARG A 43 -15.90 -2.52 7.56
N TYR A 44 -15.24 -2.41 6.41
CA TYR A 44 -14.31 -1.33 6.13
C TYR A 44 -15.00 0.05 6.14
N ARG A 45 -16.20 0.16 5.56
CA ARG A 45 -16.99 1.41 5.57
C ARG A 45 -17.31 1.84 7.00
N ALA A 46 -17.84 0.94 7.82
CA ALA A 46 -18.15 1.22 9.23
C ALA A 46 -16.92 1.62 10.04
N MET A 47 -15.75 1.05 9.71
CA MET A 47 -14.48 1.37 10.35
C MET A 47 -13.95 2.76 9.96
N ARG A 48 -14.01 3.10 8.66
CA ARG A 48 -13.36 4.31 8.11
C ARG A 48 -14.18 5.60 8.32
N GLU A 49 -15.51 5.50 8.35
CA GLU A 49 -16.42 6.65 8.42
C GLU A 49 -16.17 7.54 9.65
N PRO A 50 -16.04 7.01 10.87
CA PRO A 50 -15.73 7.82 12.05
C PRO A 50 -14.38 8.53 12.00
N MET A 51 -13.45 8.08 11.16
CA MET A 51 -12.12 8.70 11.00
C MET A 51 -12.09 9.77 9.90
N GLY A 52 -13.17 9.93 9.12
CA GLY A 52 -13.22 10.89 8.01
C GLY A 52 -12.45 10.46 6.77
N LEU A 53 -12.07 9.18 6.66
CA LEU A 53 -11.45 8.63 5.46
C LEU A 53 -12.50 8.48 4.34
N ARG A 54 -12.16 9.01 3.15
CA ARG A 54 -13.10 9.05 2.03
C ARG A 54 -12.60 8.34 0.79
N ARG A 55 -11.31 8.45 0.47
CA ARG A 55 -10.68 7.73 -0.64
C ARG A 55 -10.00 6.46 -0.17
N ALA A 56 -9.97 5.45 -1.01
CA ALA A 56 -9.42 4.15 -0.69
C ALA A 56 -8.65 3.54 -1.87
N VAL A 57 -7.55 2.85 -1.58
CA VAL A 57 -6.82 2.03 -2.53
C VAL A 57 -6.78 0.59 -2.02
N VAL A 58 -7.55 -0.27 -2.67
CA VAL A 58 -7.69 -1.68 -2.32
C VAL A 58 -6.62 -2.49 -3.05
N VAL A 59 -5.77 -3.17 -2.29
CA VAL A 59 -4.69 -4.00 -2.82
C VAL A 59 -5.16 -5.45 -2.79
N THR A 60 -5.07 -6.18 -3.92
CA THR A 60 -5.47 -7.60 -4.00
C THR A 60 -4.75 -8.40 -2.91
N PRO A 61 -5.49 -9.04 -1.98
CA PRO A 61 -4.89 -9.80 -0.89
C PRO A 61 -4.21 -11.08 -1.38
N ALA A 62 -3.14 -11.48 -0.72
CA ALA A 62 -2.39 -12.70 -1.10
C ALA A 62 -3.24 -13.98 -1.16
N PRO A 63 -4.22 -14.23 -0.26
CA PRO A 63 -5.08 -15.41 -0.35
C PRO A 63 -5.93 -15.51 -1.62
N HIS A 64 -6.13 -14.42 -2.35
CA HIS A 64 -6.87 -14.39 -3.62
C HIS A 64 -5.97 -14.61 -4.85
N GLY A 65 -4.64 -14.70 -4.68
CA GLY A 65 -3.72 -14.87 -5.79
C GLY A 65 -3.84 -13.74 -6.82
N ASP A 66 -4.05 -14.11 -8.08
CA ASP A 66 -4.31 -13.20 -9.20
C ASP A 66 -5.82 -13.03 -9.52
N ASP A 67 -6.72 -13.55 -8.69
CA ASP A 67 -8.16 -13.32 -8.82
C ASP A 67 -8.53 -11.91 -8.35
N ASN A 68 -8.34 -10.95 -9.25
CA ASN A 68 -8.60 -9.53 -8.99
C ASN A 68 -10.08 -9.16 -8.88
N ARG A 69 -11.02 -10.12 -9.02
CA ARG A 69 -12.44 -9.85 -8.79
C ARG A 69 -12.70 -9.33 -7.38
N VAL A 70 -11.96 -9.82 -6.38
CA VAL A 70 -12.06 -9.33 -4.99
C VAL A 70 -11.84 -7.81 -4.89
N THR A 71 -10.88 -7.29 -5.66
CA THR A 71 -10.51 -5.87 -5.68
C THR A 71 -11.48 -5.06 -6.53
N LEU A 72 -11.95 -5.61 -7.65
CA LEU A 72 -12.95 -4.95 -8.50
C LEU A 72 -14.31 -4.84 -7.80
N ASP A 73 -14.77 -5.90 -7.14
CA ASP A 73 -16.00 -5.91 -6.34
C ASP A 73 -15.91 -4.90 -5.20
N ALA A 74 -14.73 -4.81 -4.56
CA ALA A 74 -14.45 -3.81 -3.54
C ALA A 74 -14.55 -2.37 -4.07
N ILE A 75 -13.97 -2.08 -5.25
CA ILE A 75 -14.07 -0.76 -5.89
C ILE A 75 -15.53 -0.41 -6.17
N GLN A 76 -16.31 -1.35 -6.69
CA GLN A 76 -17.74 -1.13 -6.94
C GLN A 76 -18.51 -0.87 -5.66
N ALA A 77 -18.31 -1.71 -4.63
CA ALA A 77 -19.00 -1.60 -3.35
C ALA A 77 -18.66 -0.30 -2.60
N LEU A 78 -17.41 0.15 -2.67
CA LEU A 78 -16.96 1.38 -2.00
C LEU A 78 -17.17 2.66 -2.82
N GLY A 79 -17.49 2.52 -4.11
CA GLY A 79 -17.73 3.61 -5.06
C GLY A 79 -16.50 3.92 -5.93
N ALA A 80 -16.66 3.78 -7.25
CA ALA A 80 -15.58 3.94 -8.22
C ALA A 80 -15.03 5.38 -8.34
N SER A 81 -15.78 6.39 -7.89
CA SER A 81 -15.29 7.78 -7.85
C SER A 81 -14.22 8.01 -6.77
N HIS A 82 -14.23 7.20 -5.71
CA HIS A 82 -13.34 7.38 -4.55
C HIS A 82 -12.46 6.16 -4.26
N THR A 83 -12.57 5.10 -5.06
CA THR A 83 -11.82 3.86 -4.85
C THR A 83 -10.98 3.52 -6.08
N ARG A 84 -9.74 3.14 -5.84
CA ARG A 84 -8.83 2.57 -6.85
C ARG A 84 -8.32 1.24 -6.33
N GLY A 85 -7.66 0.48 -7.19
CA GLY A 85 -7.05 -0.78 -6.76
C GLY A 85 -5.68 -1.04 -7.33
N VAL A 86 -5.04 -2.02 -6.72
CA VAL A 86 -3.74 -2.57 -7.13
C VAL A 86 -3.93 -4.08 -7.28
N ALA A 87 -3.73 -4.56 -8.51
CA ALA A 87 -3.98 -5.94 -8.89
C ALA A 87 -2.76 -6.84 -8.62
N VAL A 88 -2.93 -8.15 -8.78
CA VAL A 88 -1.84 -9.12 -8.94
C VAL A 88 -2.03 -9.77 -10.30
N VAL A 89 -1.00 -9.78 -11.13
CA VAL A 89 -1.04 -10.39 -12.47
C VAL A 89 0.29 -11.10 -12.77
N TYR A 90 0.28 -12.01 -13.73
CA TYR A 90 1.48 -12.68 -14.25
C TYR A 90 1.86 -12.14 -15.64
N PRO A 91 3.11 -12.33 -16.10
CA PRO A 91 3.57 -11.84 -17.41
C PRO A 91 2.70 -12.26 -18.59
N GLU A 92 2.06 -13.42 -18.50
CA GLU A 92 1.19 -14.02 -19.52
C GLU A 92 -0.17 -13.32 -19.63
N VAL A 93 -0.49 -12.36 -18.74
CA VAL A 93 -1.73 -11.59 -18.79
C VAL A 93 -1.91 -10.92 -20.16
N ALA A 94 -3.08 -11.05 -20.77
CA ALA A 94 -3.39 -10.41 -22.04
C ALA A 94 -3.55 -8.89 -21.89
N ASP A 95 -3.24 -8.11 -22.94
CA ASP A 95 -3.44 -6.66 -22.91
C ASP A 95 -4.92 -6.28 -22.70
N ALA A 96 -5.84 -7.05 -23.29
CA ALA A 96 -7.28 -6.86 -23.09
C ALA A 96 -7.68 -7.00 -21.61
N GLU A 97 -7.02 -7.88 -20.87
CA GLU A 97 -7.27 -8.06 -19.44
C GLU A 97 -6.71 -6.88 -18.63
N LEU A 98 -5.53 -6.37 -18.97
CA LEU A 98 -5.02 -5.14 -18.35
C LEU A 98 -5.92 -3.93 -18.60
N GLN A 99 -6.49 -3.80 -19.81
CA GLN A 99 -7.46 -2.76 -20.14
C GLN A 99 -8.76 -2.93 -19.35
N ARG A 100 -9.26 -4.16 -19.20
CA ARG A 100 -10.43 -4.47 -18.36
C ARG A 100 -10.20 -4.06 -16.91
N LEU A 101 -9.04 -4.40 -16.36
CA LEU A 101 -8.64 -4.01 -15.00
C LEU A 101 -8.51 -2.48 -14.88
N HIS A 102 -7.94 -1.80 -15.87
CA HIS A 102 -7.83 -0.34 -15.89
C HIS A 102 -9.20 0.34 -15.87
N ALA A 103 -10.12 -0.11 -16.71
CA ALA A 103 -11.50 0.36 -16.73
C ALA A 103 -12.23 0.08 -15.40
N GLY A 104 -11.89 -1.02 -14.74
CA GLY A 104 -12.38 -1.36 -13.40
C GLY A 104 -11.78 -0.54 -12.24
N GLY A 105 -10.83 0.36 -12.51
CA GLY A 105 -10.24 1.25 -11.50
C GLY A 105 -8.88 0.80 -10.95
N ILE A 106 -8.26 -0.24 -11.52
CA ILE A 106 -6.90 -0.64 -11.16
C ILE A 106 -5.89 0.38 -11.70
N ARG A 107 -4.86 0.70 -10.90
CA ARG A 107 -3.81 1.70 -11.21
C ARG A 107 -2.39 1.19 -10.95
N GLY A 108 -2.23 -0.10 -10.68
CA GLY A 108 -0.94 -0.71 -10.42
C GLY A 108 -1.04 -2.20 -10.21
N ILE A 109 0.11 -2.85 -10.12
CA ILE A 109 0.22 -4.27 -9.75
C ILE A 109 1.13 -4.44 -8.55
N ARG A 110 0.86 -5.44 -7.71
CA ARG A 110 1.62 -5.70 -6.48
C ARG A 110 2.57 -6.89 -6.63
N TYR A 111 3.80 -6.67 -6.23
CA TYR A 111 4.82 -7.68 -5.95
C TYR A 111 5.06 -7.76 -4.45
N THR A 112 4.46 -8.75 -3.79
CA THR A 112 4.74 -9.06 -2.38
C THR A 112 5.69 -10.23 -2.28
N ILE A 113 6.98 -9.94 -2.07
CA ILE A 113 8.06 -10.93 -2.12
C ILE A 113 8.87 -10.99 -0.82
N ALA A 114 8.56 -10.13 0.16
CA ALA A 114 9.26 -10.06 1.45
C ALA A 114 9.32 -11.41 2.19
N ILE A 115 8.35 -12.30 1.94
CA ILE A 115 8.33 -13.68 2.44
C ILE A 115 8.34 -14.62 1.22
N PRO A 116 9.50 -15.11 0.76
CA PRO A 116 9.60 -15.92 -0.47
C PRO A 116 8.74 -17.18 -0.46
N LYS A 117 8.50 -17.79 0.73
CA LYS A 117 7.71 -19.02 0.86
C LYS A 117 6.23 -18.85 0.53
N THR A 118 5.70 -17.63 0.66
CA THR A 118 4.29 -17.30 0.41
C THR A 118 4.11 -16.30 -0.74
N ALA A 119 5.20 -15.95 -1.42
CA ALA A 119 5.19 -15.01 -2.52
C ALA A 119 4.51 -15.63 -3.74
N VAL A 120 3.42 -15.00 -4.19
CA VAL A 120 2.70 -15.39 -5.42
C VAL A 120 3.36 -14.81 -6.67
N THR A 121 4.20 -13.78 -6.54
CA THR A 121 4.93 -13.12 -7.62
C THR A 121 6.44 -13.27 -7.43
N ARG A 122 7.23 -13.06 -8.50
CA ARG A 122 8.70 -13.13 -8.46
C ARG A 122 9.29 -11.87 -9.08
N ILE A 123 10.16 -11.16 -8.38
CA ILE A 123 10.72 -9.87 -8.86
C ILE A 123 11.35 -9.95 -10.25
N ALA A 124 11.96 -11.09 -10.59
CA ALA A 124 12.53 -11.36 -11.91
C ALA A 124 11.52 -11.27 -13.08
N THR A 125 10.21 -11.34 -12.82
CA THR A 125 9.17 -11.21 -13.85
C THR A 125 8.73 -9.77 -14.09
N LEU A 126 9.03 -8.84 -13.16
CA LEU A 126 8.60 -7.45 -13.26
C LEU A 126 9.12 -6.73 -14.52
N PRO A 127 10.37 -6.93 -14.98
CA PRO A 127 10.87 -6.30 -16.22
C PRO A 127 10.00 -6.60 -17.45
N ALA A 128 9.37 -7.78 -17.54
CA ALA A 128 8.49 -8.14 -18.65
C ALA A 128 7.16 -7.38 -18.64
N LEU A 129 6.68 -6.98 -17.46
CA LEU A 129 5.42 -6.23 -17.30
C LEU A 129 5.63 -4.71 -17.28
N ALA A 130 6.79 -4.23 -16.84
CA ALA A 130 7.04 -2.82 -16.57
C ALA A 130 6.78 -1.87 -17.77
N PRO A 131 7.13 -2.19 -19.03
CA PRO A 131 6.76 -1.35 -20.16
C PRO A 131 5.24 -1.20 -20.34
N ARG A 132 4.48 -2.27 -20.08
CA ARG A 132 3.00 -2.28 -20.16
C ARG A 132 2.39 -1.45 -19.02
N LEU A 133 3.00 -1.48 -17.83
CA LEU A 133 2.61 -0.62 -16.72
C LEU A 133 2.84 0.85 -17.04
N ASP A 134 4.02 1.19 -17.56
CA ASP A 134 4.38 2.57 -17.93
C ASP A 134 3.40 3.13 -18.97
N ALA A 135 3.07 2.36 -20.01
CA ALA A 135 2.10 2.72 -21.04
C ALA A 135 0.68 2.98 -20.49
N LEU A 136 0.29 2.30 -19.40
CA LEU A 136 -1.00 2.48 -18.72
C LEU A 136 -1.00 3.60 -17.67
N GLY A 137 0.16 4.21 -17.40
CA GLY A 137 0.36 5.09 -16.25
C GLY A 137 0.22 4.37 -14.90
N TRP A 138 0.46 3.06 -14.87
CA TRP A 138 0.39 2.22 -13.68
C TRP A 138 1.73 2.16 -12.95
N HIS A 139 1.67 1.84 -11.66
CA HIS A 139 2.86 1.61 -10.84
C HIS A 139 3.08 0.13 -10.51
N ALA A 140 4.32 -0.24 -10.22
CA ALA A 140 4.67 -1.48 -9.54
C ALA A 140 4.77 -1.23 -8.02
N GLN A 141 3.87 -1.84 -7.25
CA GLN A 141 3.89 -1.77 -5.79
C GLN A 141 4.73 -2.92 -5.22
N LEU A 142 5.72 -2.61 -4.39
CA LEU A 142 6.75 -3.52 -3.95
C LEU A 142 6.71 -3.69 -2.43
N HIS A 143 6.46 -4.92 -1.96
CA HIS A 143 6.71 -5.31 -0.58
C HIS A 143 7.92 -6.24 -0.55
N MET A 144 9.06 -5.67 -0.15
CA MET A 144 10.41 -6.27 -0.15
C MET A 144 11.09 -6.02 1.20
N THR A 145 12.03 -6.88 1.57
CA THR A 145 12.97 -6.59 2.67
C THR A 145 14.06 -5.61 2.20
N PRO A 146 14.76 -4.91 3.12
CA PRO A 146 15.90 -4.07 2.77
C PRO A 146 16.99 -4.83 2.00
N ALA A 147 17.32 -6.06 2.44
CA ALA A 147 18.29 -6.91 1.73
C ALA A 147 17.85 -7.22 0.29
N GLN A 148 16.56 -7.49 0.05
CA GLN A 148 16.04 -7.69 -1.31
C GLN A 148 16.11 -6.41 -2.15
N ILE A 149 15.91 -5.23 -1.55
CA ILE A 149 16.08 -3.94 -2.25
C ILE A 149 17.53 -3.78 -2.70
N VAL A 150 18.50 -4.12 -1.83
CA VAL A 150 19.93 -4.09 -2.16
C VAL A 150 20.26 -5.06 -3.29
N GLU A 151 19.80 -6.31 -3.17
CA GLU A 151 20.03 -7.35 -4.17
C GLU A 151 19.46 -6.97 -5.56
N ASN A 152 18.35 -6.25 -5.60
CA ASN A 152 17.65 -5.89 -6.85
C ASN A 152 17.90 -4.44 -7.29
N ARG A 153 18.91 -3.76 -6.73
CA ARG A 153 19.20 -2.33 -7.01
C ARG A 153 19.15 -1.99 -8.50
N ASP A 154 19.95 -2.69 -9.30
CA ASP A 154 20.13 -2.34 -10.71
C ASP A 154 18.85 -2.60 -11.53
N LEU A 155 18.11 -3.67 -11.18
CA LEU A 155 16.80 -3.94 -11.75
C LEU A 155 15.85 -2.78 -11.43
N LEU A 156 15.71 -2.39 -10.16
CA LEU A 156 14.77 -1.35 -9.71
C LEU A 156 15.07 0.01 -10.35
N MET A 157 16.34 0.36 -10.50
CA MET A 157 16.76 1.61 -11.14
C MET A 157 16.49 1.65 -12.65
N ALA A 158 16.41 0.48 -13.31
CA ALA A 158 16.22 0.37 -14.76
C ALA A 158 14.74 0.30 -15.19
N LEU A 159 13.80 0.09 -14.26
CA LEU A 159 12.38 -0.06 -14.62
C LEU A 159 11.81 1.26 -15.16
N PRO A 160 11.05 1.23 -16.28
CA PRO A 160 10.50 2.44 -16.87
C PRO A 160 9.33 3.04 -16.06
N CYS A 161 8.54 2.16 -15.43
CA CYS A 161 7.30 2.51 -14.73
C CYS A 161 7.55 3.08 -13.32
N PRO A 162 6.60 3.85 -12.76
CA PRO A 162 6.61 4.25 -11.36
C PRO A 162 6.70 3.06 -10.38
N LEU A 163 7.40 3.28 -9.27
CA LEU A 163 7.51 2.30 -8.18
C LEU A 163 6.83 2.83 -6.91
N VAL A 164 6.24 1.94 -6.13
CA VAL A 164 5.66 2.27 -4.81
C VAL A 164 6.14 1.26 -3.79
N PHE A 165 7.00 1.65 -2.84
CA PHE A 165 7.40 0.76 -1.76
C PHE A 165 6.34 0.71 -0.66
N ASP A 166 5.96 -0.49 -0.26
CA ASP A 166 5.06 -0.74 0.86
C ASP A 166 5.78 -0.54 2.22
N HIS A 167 5.02 -0.15 3.24
CA HIS A 167 5.42 -0.17 4.65
C HIS A 167 6.79 0.47 4.95
N MET A 168 6.98 1.73 4.52
CA MET A 168 8.23 2.48 4.66
C MET A 168 9.46 1.74 4.07
N ALA A 169 9.24 0.99 2.98
CA ALA A 169 10.24 0.12 2.36
C ALA A 169 10.90 -0.87 3.34
N ARG A 170 10.23 -1.19 4.46
CA ARG A 170 10.72 -2.03 5.56
C ARG A 170 12.03 -1.52 6.20
N LEU A 171 12.32 -0.21 6.08
CA LEU A 171 13.56 0.40 6.57
C LEU A 171 13.58 0.63 8.10
N ALA A 172 12.44 0.59 8.78
CA ALA A 172 12.36 0.96 10.19
C ALA A 172 13.21 0.09 11.14
N ASN A 173 13.55 -1.13 10.72
CA ASN A 173 14.34 -2.08 11.50
C ASN A 173 15.79 -2.20 11.01
N THR A 174 16.26 -1.24 10.20
CA THR A 174 17.62 -1.19 9.67
C THR A 174 18.48 -0.19 10.43
N ASP A 175 19.79 -0.36 10.37
CA ASP A 175 20.73 0.66 10.80
C ASP A 175 20.66 1.89 9.87
N ALA A 176 21.04 3.06 10.40
CA ALA A 176 20.90 4.32 9.67
C ALA A 176 21.73 4.38 8.37
N ASP A 177 22.81 3.61 8.29
CA ASP A 177 23.74 3.48 7.17
C ASP A 177 23.48 2.24 6.28
N ASP A 178 22.39 1.50 6.51
CA ASP A 178 22.01 0.37 5.68
C ASP A 178 21.94 0.79 4.19
N PRO A 179 22.58 0.06 3.25
CA PRO A 179 22.63 0.42 1.84
C PRO A 179 21.24 0.60 1.18
N ALA A 180 20.19 -0.05 1.71
CA ALA A 180 18.83 0.12 1.23
C ALA A 180 18.33 1.57 1.33
N TRP A 181 18.76 2.33 2.34
CA TRP A 181 18.43 3.75 2.46
C TRP A 181 18.89 4.55 1.24
N ASN A 182 20.15 4.36 0.81
CA ASN A 182 20.72 5.08 -0.32
C ASN A 182 20.01 4.74 -1.64
N ILE A 183 19.58 3.48 -1.79
CA ILE A 183 18.83 3.02 -2.97
C ILE A 183 17.43 3.63 -3.00
N VAL A 184 16.69 3.54 -1.89
CA VAL A 184 15.35 4.13 -1.79
C VAL A 184 15.41 5.63 -1.98
N GLU A 185 16.41 6.31 -1.43
CA GLU A 185 16.65 7.74 -1.64
C GLU A 185 16.92 8.08 -3.10
N SER A 186 17.81 7.34 -3.77
CA SER A 186 18.12 7.56 -5.19
C SER A 186 16.87 7.37 -6.06
N LEU A 187 16.08 6.34 -5.78
CA LEU A 187 14.81 6.07 -6.47
C LEU A 187 13.78 7.19 -6.22
N LEU A 188 13.62 7.66 -4.98
CA LEU A 188 12.74 8.79 -4.67
C LEU A 188 13.16 10.07 -5.42
N ARG A 189 14.47 10.37 -5.44
CA ARG A 189 15.04 11.53 -6.15
C ARG A 189 14.90 11.46 -7.67
N SER A 190 14.79 10.25 -8.24
CA SER A 190 14.49 10.08 -9.67
C SER A 190 13.11 10.65 -10.07
N GLY A 191 12.23 10.87 -9.09
CA GLY A 191 10.90 11.47 -9.28
C GLY A 191 9.80 10.49 -9.66
N LYS A 192 10.12 9.21 -9.94
CA LYS A 192 9.16 8.16 -10.32
C LYS A 192 8.78 7.20 -9.18
N THR A 193 9.42 7.31 -8.02
CA THR A 193 9.18 6.39 -6.90
C THR A 193 8.40 7.05 -5.77
N TRP A 194 7.59 6.25 -5.09
CA TRP A 194 6.79 6.62 -3.94
C TRP A 194 7.04 5.65 -2.79
N VAL A 195 6.72 6.07 -1.57
CA VAL A 195 6.75 5.21 -0.38
C VAL A 195 5.42 5.34 0.37
N LYS A 196 4.87 4.21 0.80
CA LYS A 196 3.70 4.19 1.68
C LYS A 196 4.13 4.28 3.14
N LEU A 197 3.63 5.27 3.85
CA LEU A 197 3.67 5.35 5.32
C LEU A 197 2.53 4.46 5.85
N SER A 198 2.82 3.18 6.08
CA SER A 198 1.85 2.18 6.56
C SER A 198 2.56 1.10 7.38
N GLY A 199 1.78 0.23 8.03
CA GLY A 199 2.32 -0.91 8.79
C GLY A 199 3.18 -0.49 9.97
N HIS A 200 2.71 0.47 10.78
CA HIS A 200 3.45 0.99 11.94
C HIS A 200 3.93 -0.11 12.91
N TYR A 201 3.16 -1.17 13.09
CA TYR A 201 3.47 -2.35 13.90
C TYR A 201 4.58 -3.24 13.32
N LEU A 202 4.98 -3.04 12.05
CA LEU A 202 6.08 -3.78 11.44
C LEU A 202 7.46 -3.22 11.84
N ALA A 203 7.50 -2.03 12.43
CA ALA A 203 8.67 -1.48 13.07
C ALA A 203 8.88 -2.11 14.46
N ARG A 204 10.12 -2.15 14.92
CA ARG A 204 10.52 -2.69 16.23
C ARG A 204 9.81 -1.97 17.38
N ASP A 205 9.63 -0.66 17.24
CA ASP A 205 8.96 0.18 18.22
C ASP A 205 8.43 1.48 17.57
N ALA A 206 7.63 2.24 18.31
CA ALA A 206 7.05 3.49 17.80
C ALA A 206 8.12 4.56 17.47
N ALA A 207 9.24 4.57 18.21
CA ALA A 207 10.31 5.56 18.01
C ALA A 207 11.04 5.35 16.68
N THR A 208 11.37 4.11 16.34
CA THR A 208 11.97 3.73 15.05
C THR A 208 11.02 3.97 13.89
N ALA A 209 9.72 3.68 14.05
CA ALA A 209 8.69 4.02 13.06
C ALA A 209 8.65 5.54 12.80
N ARG A 210 8.59 6.34 13.87
CA ARG A 210 8.57 7.81 13.79
C ARG A 210 9.82 8.38 13.12
N ALA A 211 11.00 7.92 13.52
CA ALA A 211 12.26 8.37 12.94
C ALA A 211 12.33 8.06 11.43
N THR A 212 11.89 6.87 11.04
CA THR A 212 11.86 6.43 9.63
C THR A 212 10.89 7.26 8.80
N ALA A 213 9.64 7.42 9.27
CA ALA A 213 8.65 8.25 8.60
C ALA A 213 9.09 9.72 8.50
N GLY A 214 9.69 10.27 9.56
CA GLY A 214 10.25 11.61 9.58
C GLY A 214 11.40 11.79 8.58
N ARG A 215 12.32 10.82 8.49
CA ARG A 215 13.41 10.83 7.50
C ARG A 215 12.88 10.80 6.06
N LEU A 216 11.90 9.93 5.78
CA LEU A 216 11.25 9.86 4.47
C LEU A 216 10.50 11.16 4.13
N ALA A 217 9.81 11.75 5.11
CA ALA A 217 9.08 13.00 4.96
C ALA A 217 9.99 14.20 4.67
N ALA A 218 11.15 14.26 5.33
CA ALA A 218 12.15 15.28 5.04
C ALA A 218 12.77 15.11 3.64
N LEU A 219 12.93 13.86 3.20
CA LEU A 219 13.56 13.52 1.94
C LEU A 219 12.67 13.78 0.72
N ALA A 220 11.41 13.35 0.76
CA ALA A 220 10.54 13.36 -0.42
C ALA A 220 9.06 13.59 -0.05
N PRO A 221 8.69 14.75 0.52
CA PRO A 221 7.34 15.00 1.04
C PRO A 221 6.23 14.87 -0.03
N ASP A 222 6.56 15.10 -1.30
CA ASP A 222 5.62 15.00 -2.44
C ASP A 222 5.61 13.61 -3.10
N ARG A 223 6.21 12.60 -2.43
CA ARG A 223 6.29 11.20 -2.87
C ARG A 223 5.85 10.20 -1.81
N LEU A 224 5.10 10.66 -0.82
CA LEU A 224 4.58 9.83 0.26
C LEU A 224 3.06 9.73 0.22
N VAL A 225 2.54 8.55 0.46
CA VAL A 225 1.11 8.31 0.71
C VAL A 225 0.95 7.54 2.01
N TRP A 226 -0.17 7.69 2.70
CA TRP A 226 -0.44 6.92 3.92
C TRP A 226 -1.45 5.80 3.66
N GLY A 227 -1.33 4.68 4.36
CA GLY A 227 -2.30 3.59 4.32
C GLY A 227 -2.45 2.91 5.67
N SER A 228 -3.66 2.47 5.98
CA SER A 228 -3.98 1.82 7.26
C SER A 228 -3.38 0.42 7.36
N ASP A 229 -3.21 -0.26 6.23
CA ASP A 229 -2.95 -1.71 6.13
C ASP A 229 -4.09 -2.57 6.72
N TRP A 230 -5.30 -1.99 6.84
CA TRP A 230 -6.47 -2.71 7.31
C TRP A 230 -6.70 -3.99 6.49
N PRO A 231 -7.02 -5.14 7.11
CA PRO A 231 -7.37 -5.35 8.51
C PRO A 231 -6.19 -5.79 9.40
N HIS A 232 -4.96 -5.41 9.05
CA HIS A 232 -3.72 -5.74 9.76
C HIS A 232 -3.40 -7.25 9.72
N PRO A 233 -3.29 -7.86 8.52
CA PRO A 233 -3.26 -9.31 8.37
C PRO A 233 -2.05 -9.99 9.04
N THR A 234 -0.95 -9.28 9.29
CA THR A 234 0.23 -9.82 9.99
C THR A 234 0.07 -9.91 11.50
N GLU A 235 -0.92 -9.20 12.06
CA GLU A 235 -1.15 -9.12 13.51
C GLU A 235 -2.31 -10.01 13.97
N MET A 236 -2.86 -10.84 13.07
CA MET A 236 -3.93 -11.77 13.42
C MET A 236 -3.42 -12.88 14.37
N PRO A 237 -4.23 -13.31 15.36
CA PRO A 237 -5.65 -13.01 15.55
C PRO A 237 -5.95 -11.76 16.40
N SER A 238 -4.95 -10.95 16.75
CA SER A 238 -5.09 -9.81 17.67
C SER A 238 -4.65 -8.50 17.00
N PRO A 239 -5.36 -8.05 15.95
CA PRO A 239 -5.00 -6.84 15.23
C PRO A 239 -5.13 -5.58 16.11
N PRO A 240 -4.30 -4.54 15.88
CA PRO A 240 -4.42 -3.27 16.58
C PRO A 240 -5.73 -2.55 16.21
N ASP A 241 -6.12 -1.53 17.00
CA ASP A 241 -7.17 -0.62 16.57
C ASP A 241 -6.65 0.17 15.36
N THR A 242 -7.48 0.28 14.32
CA THR A 242 -7.08 1.04 13.12
C THR A 242 -6.92 2.52 13.43
N ARG A 243 -7.57 3.03 14.49
CA ARG A 243 -7.36 4.39 15.00
C ARG A 243 -5.90 4.63 15.43
N ASP A 244 -5.20 3.60 15.89
CA ASP A 244 -3.79 3.70 16.28
C ASP A 244 -2.89 4.02 15.08
N THR A 245 -3.26 3.54 13.88
CA THR A 245 -2.54 3.87 12.64
C THR A 245 -2.66 5.36 12.28
N VAL A 246 -3.81 5.98 12.59
CA VAL A 246 -4.06 7.42 12.39
C VAL A 246 -3.36 8.24 13.47
N ALA A 247 -3.36 7.78 14.72
CA ALA A 247 -2.59 8.40 15.80
C ALA A 247 -1.09 8.40 15.47
N ALA A 248 -0.55 7.28 14.99
CA ALA A 248 0.83 7.17 14.53
C ALA A 248 1.14 8.16 13.39
N LEU A 249 0.24 8.30 12.41
CA LEU A 249 0.40 9.30 11.34
C LEU A 249 0.54 10.72 11.87
N HIS A 250 -0.29 11.13 12.83
CA HIS A 250 -0.21 12.47 13.43
C HIS A 250 1.10 12.67 14.21
N ASP A 251 1.61 11.63 14.85
CA ASP A 251 2.90 11.66 15.55
C ASP A 251 4.09 11.75 14.57
N TRP A 252 4.05 10.98 13.48
CA TRP A 252 5.06 11.00 12.43
C TRP A 252 5.11 12.32 11.69
N LEU A 253 3.94 12.87 11.38
CA LEU A 253 3.78 14.06 10.55
C LEU A 253 3.03 15.15 11.34
N PRO A 254 3.67 15.86 12.29
CA PRO A 254 3.00 16.86 13.13
C PRO A 254 2.54 18.10 12.33
N ASN A 255 3.10 18.35 11.15
CA ASN A 255 2.71 19.46 10.28
C ASN A 255 1.43 19.12 9.48
N ALA A 256 0.39 19.94 9.64
CA ALA A 256 -0.89 19.78 8.94
C ALA A 256 -0.79 19.87 7.41
N ALA A 257 0.05 20.77 6.88
CA ALA A 257 0.26 20.89 5.43
C ALA A 257 0.93 19.64 4.85
N LEU A 258 1.82 19.01 5.61
CA LEU A 258 2.41 17.73 5.19
C LEU A 258 1.36 16.60 5.22
N ARG A 259 0.50 16.54 6.25
CA ARG A 259 -0.61 15.58 6.26
C ARG A 259 -1.57 15.80 5.09
N GLN A 260 -1.88 17.06 4.74
CA GLN A 260 -2.66 17.40 3.55
C GLN A 260 -2.02 16.80 2.29
N ARG A 261 -0.72 16.97 2.08
CA ARG A 261 -0.02 16.38 0.93
C ARG A 261 -0.13 14.86 0.92
N VAL A 262 0.24 14.21 2.03
CA VAL A 262 0.33 12.75 2.14
C VAL A 262 -1.03 12.06 2.04
N LEU A 263 -2.08 12.67 2.60
CA LEU A 263 -3.43 12.11 2.61
C LEU A 263 -4.27 12.52 1.42
N VAL A 264 -3.98 13.66 0.77
CA VAL A 264 -4.87 14.26 -0.22
C VAL A 264 -4.23 14.42 -1.59
N GLU A 265 -3.18 15.24 -1.69
CA GLU A 265 -2.61 15.68 -2.97
C GLU A 265 -1.78 14.58 -3.64
N ASN A 266 -0.90 13.93 -2.86
CA ASN A 266 -0.05 12.84 -3.31
C ASN A 266 -0.88 11.64 -3.82
N PRO A 267 -1.86 11.11 -3.06
CA PRO A 267 -2.69 10.02 -3.57
C PRO A 267 -3.58 10.45 -4.75
N ALA A 268 -4.01 11.73 -4.83
CA ALA A 268 -4.71 12.22 -6.01
C ALA A 268 -3.87 12.08 -7.28
N ARG A 269 -2.59 12.46 -7.20
CA ARG A 269 -1.62 12.36 -8.30
C ARG A 269 -1.26 10.91 -8.62
N LEU A 270 -0.95 10.10 -7.61
CA LEU A 270 -0.48 8.73 -7.81
C LEU A 270 -1.58 7.81 -8.37
N TYR A 271 -2.83 7.95 -7.90
CA TYR A 271 -3.91 7.03 -8.25
C TYR A 271 -4.97 7.64 -9.18
N GLY A 272 -4.84 8.91 -9.56
CA GLY A 272 -5.77 9.58 -10.47
C GLY A 272 -7.17 9.71 -9.89
N PHE A 273 -7.30 10.41 -8.77
CA PHE A 273 -8.58 10.75 -8.13
C PHE A 273 -9.14 12.13 -8.55
N ALA A 274 -8.51 12.78 -9.52
CA ALA A 274 -8.99 14.04 -10.09
C ALA A 274 -10.04 13.80 -11.18
#